data_AF-A0A495IAI1-F1
#
_entry.id   AF-A0A495IAI1-F1
#
_cell.length_a   1.000
_cell.length_b   1.000
_cell.length_c   1.000
_cell.angle_alpha   90.00
_cell.angle_beta   90.00
_cell.angle_gamma   90.00
#
_symmetry.space_group_name_H-M   'P 1'
#
loop_
_entity.id
_entity.type
_entity.pdbx_description
1 polymer ?
#
loop_
_entity_poly.entity_id
_entity_poly.type
_entity_poly.pdbx_seq_one_letter_code
_entity_poly.pdbx_strand_id
1 'polypeptide(L)' 'MLVDLGGWSHFVILGVVLAVFVVSLVMVWQSAGRGTVERVVWTALIVFIPVVGILAWQGNFWIGLAMKRLNRPRGNAS' A
#
# COMPACT_ATOMS: atom_id res chain seq x y z
N MET A 1 -7.69 -24.97 -13.31
CA MET A 1 -7.58 -23.79 -14.19
C MET A 1 -7.86 -22.48 -13.44
N LEU A 2 -7.25 -22.26 -12.26
CA LEU A 2 -7.44 -21.05 -11.42
C LEU A 2 -6.12 -20.27 -11.19
N VAL A 3 -5.03 -20.70 -11.83
CA VAL A 3 -3.66 -20.35 -11.44
C VAL A 3 -3.08 -19.19 -12.27
N ASP A 4 -3.74 -18.74 -13.35
CA ASP A 4 -3.24 -17.66 -14.20
C ASP A 4 -3.84 -16.28 -13.88
N LEU A 5 -4.37 -16.11 -12.66
CA LEU A 5 -4.85 -14.83 -12.13
C LEU A 5 -3.75 -14.05 -11.41
N GLY A 6 -2.52 -14.55 -11.36
CA GLY A 6 -1.41 -13.95 -10.61
C GLY A 6 -1.14 -12.49 -10.98
N GLY A 7 -1.36 -12.10 -12.25
CA GLY A 7 -1.29 -10.70 -12.69
C GLY A 7 -2.57 -9.92 -12.43
N TRP A 8 -3.73 -10.46 -12.84
CA TRP A 8 -5.02 -9.75 -12.82
C TRP A 8 -5.61 -9.56 -11.41
N SER A 9 -5.39 -10.50 -10.50
CA SER A 9 -5.84 -10.40 -9.11
C SER A 9 -5.28 -9.15 -8.40
N HIS A 10 -4.03 -8.79 -8.68
CA HIS A 10 -3.41 -7.57 -8.15
C HIS A 10 -4.13 -6.31 -8.66
N PHE A 11 -4.51 -6.27 -9.93
CA PHE A 11 -5.28 -5.15 -10.50
C PHE A 11 -6.69 -5.08 -9.93
N VAL A 12 -7.34 -6.22 -9.69
CA VAL A 12 -8.65 -6.27 -9.03
C VAL A 12 -8.56 -5.73 -7.61
N ILE A 13 -7.56 -6.17 -6.83
CA ILE A 13 -7.35 -5.69 -5.45
C ILE A 13 -7.05 -4.19 -5.46
N LEU A 14 -6.18 -3.71 -6.34
CA LEU A 14 -5.89 -2.28 -6.53
C LEU A 14 -7.15 -1.50 -6.89
N GLY A 15 -7.98 -2.02 -7.79
CA GLY A 15 -9.24 -1.41 -8.19
C GLY A 15 -10.24 -1.32 -7.04
N VAL A 16 -10.38 -2.38 -6.23
CA VAL A 16 -11.24 -2.38 -5.04
C VAL A 16 -10.75 -1.38 -4.00
N VAL A 17 -9.45 -1.37 -3.71
CA VAL A 17 -8.84 -0.41 -2.78
C VAL A 17 -9.07 1.03 -3.26
N LEU A 18 -8.87 1.29 -4.56
CA LEU A 18 -9.11 2.60 -5.15
C LEU A 18 -10.57 3.01 -5.07
N ALA A 19 -11.50 2.10 -5.36
CA ALA A 19 -12.94 2.36 -5.26
C ALA A 19 -13.35 2.73 -3.81
N VAL A 20 -12.81 2.02 -2.81
CA VAL A 20 -13.03 2.34 -1.38
C VAL A 20 -12.52 3.74 -1.05
N PHE A 21 -11.35 4.13 -1.56
CA PHE A 21 -10.84 5.48 -1.36
C PHE A 21 -11.73 6.55 -1.98
N VAL A 22 -12.20 6.34 -3.21
CA VAL A 22 -13.11 7.27 -3.89
C VAL A 22 -14.43 7.40 -3.14
N VAL A 23 -15.06 6.28 -2.74
CA VAL A 23 -16.31 6.29 -1.96
C VAL A 23 -16.11 7.01 -0.63
N SER A 24 -14.99 6.77 0.06
CA SER A 24 -14.67 7.45 1.31
C SER A 24 -14.52 8.96 1.12
N LEU A 25 -13.86 9.41 0.04
CA LEU A 25 -13.78 10.83 -0.32
C LEU A 25 -15.16 11.41 -0.60
N VAL A 26 -15.98 10.74 -1.41
CA VAL A 26 -17.33 11.19 -1.74
C VAL A 26 -18.18 11.32 -0.46
N MET A 27 -18.11 10.36 0.44
CA MET A 27 -18.82 10.42 1.73
C MET A 27 -18.35 11.59 2.61
N VAL A 28 -17.04 11.86 2.65
CA VAL A 28 -16.47 12.99 3.40
C VAL A 28 -16.99 14.33 2.85
N TRP A 29 -17.07 14.46 1.53
CA TRP A 29 -17.51 15.70 0.88
C TRP A 29 -19.03 15.87 0.85
N GLN A 30 -19.80 14.77 0.83
CA GLN A 30 -21.26 14.80 0.93
C GLN A 30 -21.77 15.04 2.35
N SER A 31 -20.96 14.79 3.40
CA SER A 31 -21.39 15.03 4.77
C SER A 31 -21.55 16.54 5.02
N ALA A 32 -22.79 17.02 5.00
CA ALA A 32 -23.14 18.44 5.10
C ALA A 32 -22.82 19.07 6.48
N GLY A 33 -22.50 18.27 7.49
CA GLY A 33 -22.21 18.73 8.85
C GLY A 33 -20.72 18.76 9.26
N ARG A 34 -19.80 18.29 8.40
CA ARG A 34 -18.36 18.25 8.73
C ARG A 34 -17.65 19.54 8.32
N GLY A 35 -16.95 20.16 9.26
CA GLY A 35 -16.15 21.36 9.02
C GLY A 35 -15.01 21.12 8.02
N THR A 36 -14.60 22.17 7.31
CA THR A 36 -13.58 22.11 6.24
C THR A 36 -12.28 21.42 6.67
N VAL A 37 -11.84 21.64 7.92
CA VAL A 37 -10.63 21.03 8.49
C VAL A 37 -10.75 19.51 8.58
N GLU A 38 -11.89 19.00 9.03
CA GLU A 38 -12.13 17.56 9.16
C GLU A 38 -12.10 16.87 7.79
N ARG A 39 -12.66 17.51 6.75
CA ARG A 39 -12.62 16.99 5.37
C ARG A 39 -11.20 16.87 4.82
N VAL A 40 -10.37 17.88 5.07
CA VAL A 40 -8.96 17.90 4.66
C VAL A 40 -8.18 16.81 5.40
N VAL A 41 -8.39 16.66 6.71
CA VAL A 41 -7.75 15.60 7.51
C VAL A 41 -8.11 14.22 6.99
N TRP A 42 -9.39 13.94 6.73
CA TRP A 42 -9.80 12.64 6.18
C TRP A 42 -9.24 12.37 4.79
N THR A 43 -9.18 13.40 3.94
CA THR A 43 -8.58 13.29 2.61
C THR A 43 -7.08 12.99 2.71
N ALA A 44 -6.37 13.70 3.61
CA ALA A 44 -4.96 13.46 3.86
C ALA A 44 -4.70 12.04 4.36
N LEU A 45 -5.51 11.54 5.29
CA LEU A 45 -5.41 10.17 5.81
C LEU A 45 -5.63 9.12 4.70
N ILE A 46 -6.67 9.30 3.89
CA ILE A 46 -6.97 8.44 2.73
C ILE A 46 -5.78 8.39 1.78
N VAL A 47 -5.21 9.53 1.42
CA VAL A 47 -4.07 9.63 0.51
C VAL A 47 -2.78 9.06 1.14
N PHE A 48 -2.63 9.14 2.47
CA PHE A 48 -1.44 8.64 3.16
C PHE A 48 -1.36 7.11 3.21
N ILE A 49 -2.49 6.41 3.26
CA ILE A 49 -2.54 4.94 3.36
C ILE A 49 -1.72 4.24 2.25
N PRO A 50 -1.90 4.54 0.95
CA PRO A 50 -1.09 3.91 -0.10
C PRO A 50 0.40 4.30 0.00
N VAL A 51 0.72 5.52 0.44
CA VAL A 51 2.10 5.97 0.62
C VAL A 51 2.79 5.14 1.71
N VAL A 52 2.14 4.94 2.86
CA VAL A 52 2.65 4.09 3.94
C VAL A 52 2.81 2.65 3.47
N GLY A 53 1.87 2.13 2.68
CA GLY A 53 1.98 0.80 2.08
C GLY A 53 3.23 0.63 1.23
N ILE A 54 3.54 1.61 0.36
CA ILE A 54 4.76 1.60 -0.47
C ILE A 54 6.02 1.68 0.40
N LEU A 55 6.02 2.55 1.42
CA LEU A 55 7.16 2.71 2.33
C LEU A 55 7.43 1.43 3.14
N ALA A 56 6.39 0.78 3.65
CA ALA A 56 6.49 -0.48 4.37
C ALA A 56 7.02 -1.60 3.46
N TRP A 57 6.55 -1.66 2.20
CA TRP A 57 7.06 -2.61 1.22
C TRP A 57 8.55 -2.40 0.94
N GLN A 58 8.97 -1.15 0.73
CA GLN A 58 10.38 -0.84 0.55
C GLN A 58 11.20 -1.24 1.77
N GLY A 59 10.75 -0.91 2.98
CA GLY A 59 11.42 -1.34 4.22
C GLY A 59 11.64 -2.84 4.28
N ASN A 60 10.60 -3.63 3.95
CA ASN A 60 10.69 -5.09 3.87
C ASN A 60 11.72 -5.55 2.82
N PHE A 61 11.78 -4.89 1.67
CA PHE A 61 12.78 -5.19 0.64
C PHE A 61 14.22 -4.97 1.14
N TRP A 62 14.47 -3.86 1.83
CA TRP A 62 15.78 -3.56 2.42
C TRP A 62 16.19 -4.57 3.49
N ILE A 63 15.25 -4.96 4.36
CA ILE A 63 15.48 -5.99 5.38
C ILE A 63 15.82 -7.33 4.70
N GLY A 64 15.06 -7.73 3.68
CA GLY A 64 15.35 -8.94 2.91
C GLY A 64 16.71 -8.89 2.21
N LEU A 65 17.12 -7.73 1.70
CA LEU A 65 18.45 -7.53 1.11
C LEU A 65 19.57 -7.60 2.15
N ALA A 66 19.37 -7.01 3.33
CA ALA A 66 20.32 -7.06 4.43
C ALA A 66 20.50 -8.51 4.94
N MET A 67 19.39 -9.23 5.12
CA MET A 67 19.43 -10.66 5.48
C MET A 67 20.15 -11.50 4.41
N LYS A 68 19.92 -11.25 3.12
CA LYS A 68 20.67 -11.92 2.04
C LYS A 68 22.17 -11.64 2.08
N ARG A 69 22.61 -10.45 2.51
CA ARG A 69 24.03 -10.11 2.66
C ARG A 69 24.65 -10.77 3.89
N LEU A 70 23.92 -10.86 4.99
CA LEU A 70 24.35 -11.52 6.22
C LEU A 70 24.39 -13.04 6.08
N ASN A 71 23.44 -13.62 5.35
CA ASN A 71 23.33 -15.06 5.13
C ASN A 71 24.14 -15.55 3.92
N ARG A 72 25.02 -14.71 3.33
CA ARG A 72 26.09 -15.23 2.48
C ARG A 72 27.04 -15.98 3.42
N PRO A 73 27.15 -17.31 3.34
CA PRO A 73 28.25 -18.00 4.00
C PRO A 73 29.51 -17.30 3.52
N ARG A 74 30.47 -17.09 4.41
CA ARG A 74 31.86 -16.88 4.01
C ARG A 74 32.29 -18.11 3.21
N GLY A 75 31.93 -18.13 1.93
CA GLY A 75 32.45 -19.04 0.92
C GLY A 75 33.78 -18.47 0.44
N ASN A 76 34.72 -18.36 1.37
CA ASN A 76 36.13 -18.63 1.12
C ASN A 76 36.33 -20.08 1.61
N ALA A 77 37.11 -20.96 1.01
CA ALA A 77 38.21 -20.79 0.10
C ALA A 77 38.40 -22.12 -0.67
N SER A 78 38.64 -22.04 -1.97
CA SER A 78 39.53 -22.93 -2.72
C SER A 78 39.83 -22.27 -4.06
#